data_AF-A0A9X2CXM0-F1
#
_entry.id   AF-A0A9X2CXM0-F1
#
_cell.length_a   1.000
_cell.length_b   1.000
_cell.length_c   1.000
_cell.angle_alpha   90.00
_cell.angle_beta   90.00
_cell.angle_gamma   90.00
#
_symmetry.space_group_name_H-M   'P 1'
#
loop_
_entity.id
_entity.type
_entity.pdbx_description
1 polymer ?
#
loop_
_entity_poly.entity_id
_entity_poly.type
_entity_poly.pdbx_seq_one_letter_code
_entity_poly.pdbx_strand_id
1 'polypeptide(L)'
;MKIESLNHLFLTPNTKSIEVTEKSEASFSNWINEKITSTNDQLNAADQALTQLASGHAENLHQTMLTLEQAKLSFQYMEQIRNRLMSAYQDLLREQI
;
A
#
# COMPACT_ATOMS: atom_id res chain seq x y z
N MET A 1 59.65 -31.05 -8.68
CA MET A 1 58.42 -31.87 -8.81
C MET A 1 57.56 -31.62 -7.59
N LYS A 2 56.36 -31.05 -7.79
CA LYS A 2 55.14 -31.20 -6.97
C LYS A 2 55.18 -30.64 -5.52
N ILE A 3 54.27 -29.79 -5.01
CA ILE A 3 53.09 -29.06 -5.51
C ILE A 3 52.88 -27.98 -4.43
N GLU A 4 52.95 -26.69 -4.76
CA GLU A 4 52.39 -25.67 -3.87
C GLU A 4 50.87 -25.88 -3.83
N SER A 5 50.32 -25.96 -2.63
CA SER A 5 48.92 -26.27 -2.38
C SER A 5 48.02 -25.32 -3.18
N LEU A 6 47.29 -25.91 -4.14
CA LEU A 6 46.25 -25.28 -4.95
C LEU A 6 45.07 -24.86 -4.08
N ASN A 7 45.23 -23.81 -3.28
CA ASN A 7 44.17 -23.21 -2.50
C ASN A 7 43.33 -22.20 -3.32
N HIS A 8 43.36 -22.30 -4.65
CA HIS A 8 42.66 -21.40 -5.57
C HIS A 8 41.73 -22.15 -6.53
N LEU A 9 41.10 -23.25 -6.10
CA LEU A 9 40.10 -23.92 -6.96
C LEU A 9 38.80 -24.25 -6.24
N PHE A 10 38.40 -23.37 -5.33
CA PHE A 10 36.98 -23.26 -4.97
C PHE A 10 36.52 -21.92 -5.49
N LEU A 11 35.75 -21.96 -6.57
CA LEU A 11 34.86 -20.88 -6.93
C LEU A 11 33.99 -20.62 -5.70
N THR A 12 34.34 -19.61 -4.91
CA THR A 12 33.32 -18.96 -4.09
C THR A 12 32.30 -18.44 -5.10
N PRO A 13 31.03 -18.89 -5.07
CA PRO A 13 30.01 -18.15 -5.78
C PRO A 13 29.97 -16.80 -5.07
N ASN A 14 30.67 -15.82 -5.64
CA ASN A 14 30.42 -14.42 -5.39
C ASN A 14 29.05 -14.12 -6.00
N THR A 15 28.00 -14.69 -5.41
CA THR A 15 26.75 -13.99 -5.32
C THR A 15 27.11 -12.81 -4.45
N LYS A 16 27.48 -11.71 -5.12
CA LYS A 16 27.44 -10.36 -4.57
C LYS A 16 26.05 -10.24 -3.95
N SER A 17 25.95 -10.62 -2.68
CA SER A 17 24.74 -10.48 -1.90
C SER A 17 24.45 -9.00 -2.01
N ILE A 18 23.32 -8.71 -2.64
CA ILE A 18 22.83 -7.36 -2.85
C ILE A 18 22.88 -6.70 -1.47
N GLU A 19 23.88 -5.87 -1.23
CA GLU A 19 23.85 -4.89 -0.16
C GLU A 19 22.69 -3.99 -0.54
N VAL A 20 21.52 -4.28 0.02
CA VAL A 20 20.39 -3.37 0.05
C VAL A 20 20.86 -2.20 0.90
N THR A 21 21.56 -1.28 0.26
CA THR A 21 21.87 0.02 0.85
C THR A 21 20.53 0.71 1.03
N GLU A 22 20.07 0.73 2.28
CA GLU A 22 18.91 1.46 2.77
C GLU A 22 18.99 2.92 2.33
N LYS A 23 18.33 3.26 1.22
CA LYS A 23 17.99 4.65 0.94
C LYS A 23 16.66 4.74 0.19
N SER A 24 15.62 4.98 0.98
CA SER A 24 14.32 5.54 0.61
C SER A 24 13.43 4.64 -0.25
N GLU A 25 13.08 3.46 0.26
CA GLU A 25 11.80 2.85 -0.09
C GLU A 25 10.66 3.69 0.49
N ALA A 26 9.94 4.43 -0.36
CA ALA A 26 8.52 4.60 -0.09
C ALA A 26 7.91 3.18 -0.12
N SER A 27 7.91 2.50 1.02
CA SER A 27 7.43 1.13 1.13
C SER A 27 5.96 1.05 0.68
N PHE A 28 5.57 -0.06 0.06
CA PHE A 28 4.17 -0.33 -0.27
C PHE A 28 3.26 -0.19 0.96
N SER A 29 3.76 -0.51 2.16
CA SER A 29 3.05 -0.28 3.43
C SER A 29 2.79 1.20 3.69
N ASN A 30 3.77 2.06 3.45
CA ASN A 30 3.63 3.52 3.59
C ASN A 30 2.60 4.07 2.59
N TRP A 31 2.65 3.60 1.33
CA TRP A 31 1.67 3.98 0.32
C TRP A 31 0.24 3.55 0.70
N ILE A 32 0.05 2.30 1.17
CA ILE A 32 -1.26 1.85 1.65
C ILE A 32 -1.74 2.69 2.83
N ASN A 33 -0.87 2.93 3.83
CA ASN A 33 -1.22 3.72 4.99
C ASN A 33 -1.66 5.13 4.60
N GLU A 34 -0.92 5.78 3.69
CA GLU A 34 -1.28 7.09 3.16
C GLU A 34 -2.65 7.06 2.46
N LYS A 35 -2.94 6.02 1.66
CA LYS A 35 -4.24 5.87 1.00
C LYS A 35 -5.37 5.60 1.99
N ILE A 36 -5.14 4.82 3.05
CA ILE A 36 -6.13 4.60 4.11
C ILE A 36 -6.46 5.91 4.81
N THR A 37 -5.44 6.66 5.21
CA THR A 37 -5.62 7.99 5.83
C THR A 37 -6.36 8.94 4.90
N SER A 38 -5.95 9.03 3.62
CA SER A 38 -6.61 9.90 2.64
C SER A 38 -8.07 9.52 2.41
N THR A 39 -8.41 8.23 2.32
CA THR A 39 -9.81 7.79 2.19
C THR A 39 -10.62 8.12 3.44
N ASN A 40 -10.04 7.97 4.63
CA ASN A 40 -10.69 8.36 5.89
C ASN A 40 -10.97 9.87 5.95
N ASP A 41 -10.03 10.69 5.50
CA ASP A 41 -10.20 12.14 5.45
C ASP A 41 -11.31 12.54 4.46
N GLN A 42 -11.40 11.86 3.31
CA GLN A 42 -12.49 12.05 2.35
C GLN A 42 -13.86 11.68 2.92
N LEU A 43 -13.95 10.57 3.67
CA LEU A 43 -15.19 10.16 4.35
C LEU A 43 -15.62 11.19 5.39
N ASN A 44 -14.69 11.67 6.22
CA ASN A 44 -14.98 12.71 7.22
C ASN A 44 -15.41 14.03 6.57
N ALA A 45 -14.75 14.43 5.47
CA ALA A 45 -15.14 15.62 4.71
C ALA A 45 -16.55 15.48 4.11
N ALA A 46 -16.89 14.30 3.59
CA ALA A 46 -18.22 14.01 3.08
C ALA A 46 -19.29 14.08 4.18
N ASP A 47 -19.02 13.51 5.36
CA ASP A 47 -19.93 13.56 6.50
C ASP A 47 -20.15 14.99 7.01
N GLN A 48 -19.08 15.79 7.07
CA GLN A 48 -19.18 17.21 7.43
C GLN A 48 -20.00 18.00 6.41
N ALA A 49 -19.75 17.80 5.11
CA ALA A 49 -20.49 18.45 4.04
C ALA A 49 -21.98 18.05 4.05
N LEU A 50 -22.28 16.79 4.37
CA LEU A 50 -23.65 16.29 4.53
C LEU A 50 -24.35 16.92 5.74
N THR A 51 -23.63 17.05 6.86
CA THR A 51 -24.14 17.69 8.08
C THR A 51 -24.45 19.17 7.85
N GLN A 52 -23.54 19.89 7.17
CA GLN A 52 -23.76 21.29 6.80
C GLN A 52 -24.96 21.46 5.88
N LEU A 53 -25.11 20.56 4.90
CA LEU A 53 -26.26 20.53 4.01
C LEU A 53 -27.58 20.28 4.75
N ALA A 54 -27.62 19.28 5.63
CA ALA A 54 -28.79 18.95 6.43
C ALA A 54 -29.19 20.08 7.41
N SER A 55 -28.20 20.84 7.90
CA SER A 55 -28.42 22.00 8.77
C SER A 55 -28.89 23.27 8.03
N GLY A 56 -29.01 23.22 6.70
CA GLY A 56 -29.41 24.37 5.87
C GLY A 56 -28.30 25.40 5.61
N HIS A 57 -27.05 25.11 6.01
CA HIS A 57 -25.89 26.00 5.85
C HIS A 57 -25.08 25.73 4.57
N ALA A 58 -25.43 24.74 3.76
CA ALA A 58 -24.66 24.45 2.54
C ALA A 58 -25.06 25.39 1.39
N GLU A 59 -24.10 26.20 0.96
CA GLU A 59 -24.22 27.03 -0.26
C GLU A 59 -24.23 26.20 -1.55
N ASN A 60 -23.77 24.93 -1.53
CA ASN A 60 -23.57 24.15 -2.75
C ASN A 60 -23.85 22.64 -2.59
N LEU A 61 -25.12 22.24 -2.77
CA LEU A 61 -25.57 20.84 -2.81
C LEU A 61 -24.74 19.99 -3.80
N HIS A 62 -24.45 20.53 -4.98
CA HIS A 62 -23.69 19.83 -6.02
C HIS A 62 -22.28 19.45 -5.56
N GLN A 63 -21.62 20.33 -4.81
CA GLN A 63 -20.29 20.07 -4.28
C GLN A 63 -20.34 18.97 -3.22
N THR A 64 -21.34 19.00 -2.32
CA THR A 64 -21.55 17.93 -1.33
C THR A 64 -21.77 16.58 -1.99
N MET A 65 -22.61 16.51 -3.02
CA MET A 65 -22.84 15.27 -3.77
C MET A 65 -21.56 14.76 -4.45
N LEU A 66 -20.77 15.66 -5.04
CA LEU A 66 -19.50 15.28 -5.67
C LEU A 66 -18.51 14.70 -4.65
N THR A 67 -18.35 15.37 -3.51
CA THR A 67 -17.47 14.91 -2.43
C THR A 67 -17.92 13.55 -1.89
N LEU A 68 -19.23 13.34 -1.72
CA LEU A 68 -19.80 12.07 -1.29
C LEU A 68 -19.48 10.94 -2.27
N GLU A 69 -19.68 11.17 -3.57
CA GLU A 69 -19.42 10.15 -4.59
C GLU A 69 -17.93 9.82 -4.71
N GLN A 70 -17.05 10.83 -4.60
CA GLN A 70 -15.60 10.64 -4.54
C GLN A 70 -15.17 9.80 -3.34
N ALA A 71 -15.70 10.09 -2.15
CA ALA A 71 -15.41 9.34 -0.93
C ALA A 71 -15.89 7.88 -1.06
N LYS A 72 -17.10 7.67 -1.60
CA LYS A 72 -17.66 6.34 -1.85
C LYS A 72 -16.82 5.52 -2.83
N LEU A 73 -16.41 6.10 -3.95
CA LEU A 73 -15.57 5.41 -4.94
C LEU A 73 -14.21 5.03 -4.35
N SER A 74 -13.59 5.94 -3.60
CA SER A 74 -12.29 5.71 -2.95
C SER A 74 -12.38 4.61 -1.89
N PHE A 75 -13.48 4.56 -1.14
CA PHE A 75 -13.76 3.48 -0.19
C PHE A 75 -13.94 2.13 -0.89
N GLN A 76 -14.75 2.07 -1.95
CA GLN A 76 -14.95 0.84 -2.73
C GLN A 76 -13.63 0.31 -3.30
N TYR A 77 -12.77 1.21 -3.78
CA TYR A 77 -11.44 0.84 -4.26
C TYR A 77 -10.57 0.27 -3.12
N MET A 78 -10.59 0.89 -1.94
CA MET A 78 -9.87 0.39 -0.76
C MET A 78 -10.37 -0.99 -0.32
N GLU A 79 -11.67 -1.26 -0.41
CA GLU A 79 -12.22 -2.58 -0.12
C GLU A 79 -11.66 -3.65 -1.06
N GLN A 80 -11.51 -3.35 -2.36
CA GLN A 80 -10.87 -4.25 -3.30
C GLN A 80 -9.41 -4.52 -2.95
N ILE A 81 -8.67 -3.47 -2.57
CA ILE A 81 -7.29 -3.59 -2.11
C ILE A 81 -7.23 -4.51 -0.88
N ARG A 82 -8.05 -4.26 0.15
CA ARG A 82 -8.13 -5.10 1.37
C ARG A 82 -8.37 -6.56 1.01
N ASN A 83 -9.34 -6.84 0.14
CA ASN A 83 -9.69 -8.20 -0.27
C ASN A 83 -8.50 -8.85 -1.00
N ARG A 84 -7.81 -8.13 -1.88
CA ARG A 84 -6.63 -8.64 -2.59
C ARG A 84 -5.47 -8.94 -1.66
N LEU A 85 -5.23 -8.10 -0.66
CA LEU A 85 -4.21 -8.32 0.36
C LEU A 85 -4.51 -9.58 1.18
N MET A 86 -5.76 -9.75 1.62
CA MET A 86 -6.18 -10.94 2.36
C MET A 86 -6.05 -12.21 1.51
N SER A 87 -6.43 -12.16 0.23
CA SER A 87 -6.23 -13.29 -0.70
C SER A 87 -4.75 -13.61 -0.90
N ALA A 88 -3.91 -12.60 -1.13
CA ALA A 88 -2.47 -12.80 -1.30
C ALA A 88 -1.84 -13.44 -0.04
N TYR A 89 -2.26 -12.99 1.15
CA TYR A 89 -1.83 -13.60 2.40
C TYR A 89 -2.26 -15.08 2.51
N GLN A 90 -3.52 -15.39 2.15
CA GLN A 90 -4.01 -16.77 2.14
C GLN A 90 -3.30 -17.66 1.11
N ASP A 91 -2.99 -17.13 -0.07
CA ASP A 91 -2.29 -17.87 -1.12
C ASP A 91 -0.84 -18.20 -0.71
N LEU A 92 -0.13 -17.24 -0.08
CA LEU A 92 1.21 -17.49 0.47
C LEU A 92 1.22 -18.62 1.52
N LEU A 93 0.18 -18.71 2.34
CA LEU A 93 0.03 -19.80 3.31
C LEU A 93 -0.25 -21.15 2.64
N ARG A 94 -0.94 -21.15 1.49
CA ARG A 94 -1.27 -22.38 0.75
C ARG A 94 -0.05 -22.97 0.03
N GLU A 95 0.83 -22.13 -0.51
CA GLU A 95 2.06 -22.57 -1.21
C GLU A 95 3.15 -23.11 -0.27
N GLN A 96 3.04 -22.87 1.04
CA GLN A 96 4.00 -23.36 2.04
C GLN A 96 3.67 -24.77 2.59
N ILE A 97 2.58 -25.39 2.15
CA ILE A 97 2.12 -26.71 2.63
C ILE A 97 2.49 -27.81 1.64
#